data_AF-A0A348Z6Q6-F1
#
_entry.id   AF-A0A348Z6Q6-F1
#
_cell.length_a   1.000
_cell.length_b   1.000
_cell.length_c   1.000
_cell.angle_alpha   90.00
_cell.angle_beta   90.00
_cell.angle_gamma   90.00
#
_symmetry.space_group_name_H-M   'P 1'
#
loop_
_entity.id
_entity.type
_entity.pdbx_description
1 polymer ?
#
loop_
_entity_poly.entity_id
_entity_poly.type
_entity_poly.pdbx_seq_one_letter_code
_entity_poly.pdbx_strand_id
1 'polypeptide(L)'
;LTDIEWSKFFNEKKKNALYNKKLKEDASFIWTIKKDWYGLDFLYLEKNPNFIFHTIFKNIDQVPDYIDYFPKGALMKQVKYITKYYLGDNEETKENFIYLNEEEMDKFIDDTSKKINSILKGKIQ
;
A
#
# COMPACT_ATOMS: atom_id res chain seq x y z
N LEU A 1 -3.68 -13.00 -2.46
CA LEU A 1 -5.14 -12.85 -2.23
C LEU A 1 -5.52 -11.37 -2.14
N THR A 2 -4.80 -10.58 -1.35
CA THR A 2 -4.99 -9.12 -1.28
C THR A 2 -4.90 -8.45 -2.66
N ASP A 3 -3.92 -8.79 -3.51
CA ASP A 3 -3.80 -8.21 -4.86
C ASP A 3 -5.04 -8.44 -5.74
N ILE A 4 -5.70 -9.59 -5.55
CA ILE A 4 -6.94 -9.94 -6.28
C ILE A 4 -8.08 -9.04 -5.80
N GLU A 5 -8.22 -8.86 -4.49
CA GLU A 5 -9.27 -8.00 -3.92
C GLU A 5 -9.00 -6.52 -4.20
N TRP A 6 -7.74 -6.08 -4.17
CA TRP A 6 -7.34 -4.74 -4.58
C TRP A 6 -7.66 -4.48 -6.05
N SER A 7 -7.38 -5.45 -6.93
CA SER A 7 -7.72 -5.35 -8.36
C SER A 7 -9.24 -5.22 -8.57
N LYS A 8 -10.05 -5.97 -7.82
CA LYS A 8 -11.51 -5.84 -7.85
C LYS A 8 -11.95 -4.46 -7.37
N PHE A 9 -11.46 -4.02 -6.22
CA PHE A 9 -11.75 -2.70 -5.66
C PHE A 9 -11.41 -1.57 -6.64
N PHE A 10 -10.21 -1.61 -7.22
CA PHE A 10 -9.77 -0.65 -8.23
C PHE A 10 -10.65 -0.64 -9.47
N ASN A 11 -11.03 -1.82 -9.97
CA ASN A 11 -11.93 -1.94 -11.13
C ASN A 11 -13.34 -1.43 -10.83
N GLU A 12 -13.85 -1.64 -9.61
CA GLU A 12 -15.14 -1.08 -9.19
C GLU A 12 -15.07 0.45 -9.09
N LYS A 13 -14.03 1.01 -8.46
CA LYS A 13 -13.88 2.49 -8.41
C LYS A 13 -13.75 3.09 -9.81
N LYS A 14 -13.08 2.42 -10.76
CA LYS A 14 -13.01 2.85 -12.16
C LYS A 14 -14.36 2.94 -12.88
N LYS A 15 -15.43 2.34 -12.36
CA LYS A 15 -16.79 2.51 -12.89
C LYS A 15 -17.38 3.86 -12.52
N ASN A 16 -16.86 4.54 -11.49
CA ASN A 16 -17.25 5.91 -11.17
C ASN A 16 -16.97 6.81 -12.38
N ALA A 17 -18.00 7.54 -12.83
CA ALA A 17 -17.92 8.36 -14.04
C ALA A 17 -16.80 9.42 -13.97
N LEU A 18 -16.53 9.98 -12.79
CA LEU A 18 -15.47 10.96 -12.58
C LEU A 18 -14.09 10.36 -12.86
N TYR A 19 -13.77 9.23 -12.21
CA TYR A 19 -12.46 8.58 -12.36
C TYR A 19 -12.29 7.97 -13.74
N ASN A 20 -13.37 7.39 -14.30
CA ASN A 20 -13.37 6.85 -15.64
C ASN A 20 -13.05 7.93 -16.68
N LYS A 21 -13.71 9.08 -16.57
CA LYS A 21 -13.50 10.23 -17.45
C LYS A 21 -12.07 10.75 -17.31
N LYS A 22 -11.62 11.05 -16.09
CA LYS A 22 -10.27 11.58 -15.84
C LYS A 22 -9.18 10.65 -16.38
N LEU A 23 -9.29 9.34 -16.16
CA LEU A 23 -8.30 8.37 -16.66
C LEU A 23 -8.29 8.22 -18.19
N LYS A 24 -9.44 8.46 -18.85
CA LYS A 24 -9.54 8.43 -20.33
C LYS A 24 -8.99 9.69 -20.97
N GLU A 25 -9.24 10.84 -20.36
CA GLU A 25 -8.81 12.14 -20.85
C GLU A 25 -7.34 12.42 -20.52
N ASP A 26 -6.86 11.96 -19.36
CA ASP A 26 -5.51 12.15 -18.88
C ASP A 26 -4.97 10.88 -18.20
N ALA A 27 -4.11 10.15 -18.93
CA ALA A 27 -3.45 8.97 -18.41
C ALA A 27 -2.55 9.27 -17.20
N SER A 28 -2.08 10.51 -17.04
CA SER A 28 -1.24 10.94 -15.93
C SER A 28 -2.01 11.04 -14.60
N PHE A 29 -3.34 11.06 -14.64
CA PHE A 29 -4.20 11.01 -13.46
C PHE A 29 -3.95 9.78 -12.58
N ILE A 30 -3.36 8.70 -13.13
CA ILE A 30 -2.88 7.56 -12.33
C ILE A 30 -1.89 7.96 -11.24
N TRP A 31 -1.11 9.02 -11.44
CA TRP A 31 -0.19 9.52 -10.42
C TRP A 31 -0.93 10.21 -9.28
N THR A 32 -2.03 10.91 -9.54
CA THR A 32 -2.92 11.42 -8.47
C THR A 32 -3.50 10.28 -7.65
N ILE A 33 -3.96 9.22 -8.30
CA ILE A 33 -4.46 8.01 -7.62
C ILE A 33 -3.36 7.41 -6.72
N LYS A 34 -2.14 7.29 -7.24
CA LYS A 34 -1.01 6.77 -6.46
C LYS A 34 -0.62 7.67 -5.30
N LYS A 35 -0.70 8.99 -5.46
CA LYS A 35 -0.46 9.95 -4.37
C LYS A 35 -1.41 9.74 -3.20
N ASP A 36 -2.65 9.38 -3.46
CA ASP A 36 -3.59 9.01 -2.40
C ASP A 36 -3.19 7.69 -1.72
N TRP A 37 -2.77 6.68 -2.48
CA TRP A 37 -2.34 5.40 -1.91
C TRP A 37 -1.14 5.56 -0.98
N TYR A 38 -0.07 6.21 -1.46
CA TYR A 38 1.12 6.44 -0.64
C TYR A 38 0.86 7.44 0.47
N GLY A 39 0.03 8.46 0.20
CA GLY A 39 -0.41 9.44 1.19
C GLY A 39 -1.07 8.80 2.41
N LEU A 40 -1.92 7.79 2.19
CA LEU A 40 -2.53 7.01 3.27
C LEU A 40 -1.50 6.19 4.05
N ASP A 41 -0.47 5.63 3.41
CA ASP A 41 0.62 4.96 4.13
C ASP A 41 1.33 5.94 5.08
N PHE A 42 1.67 7.14 4.60
CA PHE A 42 2.32 8.17 5.43
C PHE A 42 1.42 8.61 6.58
N LEU A 43 0.14 8.87 6.31
CA LEU A 43 -0.83 9.26 7.32
C LEU A 43 -1.00 8.17 8.39
N TYR A 44 -1.04 6.90 7.98
CA TYR A 44 -1.10 5.78 8.90
C TYR A 44 0.14 5.71 9.79
N LEU A 45 1.33 5.85 9.21
CA LEU A 45 2.59 5.82 9.98
C LEU A 45 2.70 6.99 10.97
N GLU A 46 2.18 8.17 10.62
CA GLU A 46 2.15 9.34 11.51
C GLU A 46 1.22 9.11 12.70
N LYS A 47 0.03 8.56 12.46
CA LYS A 47 -0.96 8.26 13.52
C LYS A 47 -0.58 7.08 14.41
N ASN A 48 0.31 6.20 13.95
CA ASN A 48 0.67 4.97 14.63
C ASN A 48 2.18 4.91 14.95
N PRO A 49 2.69 5.74 15.88
CA PRO A 49 4.13 5.82 16.19
C PRO A 49 4.71 4.51 16.76
N ASN A 50 3.86 3.63 17.29
CA ASN A 50 4.25 2.32 17.82
C ASN A 50 4.20 1.19 16.78
N PHE A 51 3.83 1.50 15.52
CA PHE A 51 3.78 0.51 14.45
C PHE A 51 5.18 -0.06 14.16
N ILE A 52 5.21 -1.30 13.63
CA ILE A 52 6.45 -2.06 13.41
C ILE A 52 7.49 -1.30 12.57
N PHE A 53 7.03 -0.42 11.67
CA PHE A 53 7.92 0.42 10.89
C PHE A 53 8.85 1.27 11.78
N HIS A 54 8.27 1.93 12.78
CA HIS A 54 8.96 2.86 13.67
C HIS A 54 9.75 2.20 14.79
N THR A 55 9.36 0.99 15.18
CA THR A 55 9.96 0.28 16.31
C THR A 55 11.03 -0.71 15.89
N ILE A 56 10.82 -1.42 14.78
CA ILE A 56 11.69 -2.52 14.33
C ILE A 56 12.25 -2.24 12.94
N PHE A 57 11.39 -2.03 11.94
CA PHE A 57 11.78 -2.08 10.53
C PHE A 57 12.85 -1.05 10.16
N LYS A 58 12.69 0.21 10.58
CA LYS A 58 13.64 1.28 10.25
C LYS A 58 15.03 1.08 10.87
N ASN A 59 15.14 0.22 11.89
CA ASN A 59 16.37 -0.09 12.60
C ASN A 59 17.04 -1.39 12.10
N ILE A 60 16.56 -1.95 10.98
CA ILE A 60 17.19 -3.13 10.38
C ILE A 60 18.49 -2.72 9.69
N ASP A 61 19.63 -3.16 10.24
CA ASP A 61 20.96 -2.89 9.69
C ASP A 61 21.46 -4.00 8.74
N GLN A 62 20.92 -5.21 8.87
CA GLN A 62 21.32 -6.37 8.07
C GLN A 62 20.15 -7.31 7.82
N VAL A 63 20.03 -7.77 6.58
CA VAL A 63 19.15 -8.88 6.18
C VAL A 63 20.00 -9.90 5.44
N PRO A 64 20.08 -11.16 5.92
CA PRO A 64 20.73 -12.24 5.19
C PRO A 64 20.08 -12.48 3.82
N ASP A 65 20.87 -12.96 2.87
CA ASP A 65 20.35 -13.42 1.58
C ASP A 65 19.69 -14.79 1.78
N TYR A 66 18.36 -14.80 1.89
CA TYR A 66 17.60 -16.04 2.13
C TYR A 66 17.23 -16.82 0.85
N ILE A 67 17.32 -16.17 -0.31
CA ILE A 67 16.80 -16.70 -1.57
C ILE A 67 17.88 -16.56 -2.64
N ASP A 68 18.49 -17.68 -3.03
CA ASP A 68 19.61 -17.74 -3.98
C ASP A 68 19.26 -17.28 -5.41
N TYR A 69 17.96 -17.21 -5.72
CA TYR A 69 17.46 -16.66 -6.98
C TYR A 69 17.66 -15.15 -7.09
N PHE A 70 17.69 -14.43 -5.96
CA PHE A 70 17.89 -12.98 -5.97
C PHE A 70 19.39 -12.63 -5.96
N PRO A 71 19.77 -11.49 -6.57
CA PRO A 71 21.14 -10.98 -6.44
C PRO A 71 21.54 -10.81 -4.97
N LYS A 72 22.83 -11.03 -4.67
CA LYS A 72 23.36 -10.82 -3.32
C LYS A 72 23.05 -9.42 -2.81
N GLY A 73 22.56 -9.33 -1.57
CA GLY A 73 22.15 -8.10 -0.91
C GLY A 73 20.83 -7.49 -1.44
N ALA A 74 20.08 -8.18 -2.30
CA ALA A 74 18.83 -7.65 -2.84
C ALA A 74 17.80 -7.32 -1.75
N LEU A 75 17.67 -8.19 -0.73
CA LEU A 75 16.74 -7.98 0.37
C LEU A 75 17.15 -6.75 1.19
N MET A 76 18.44 -6.63 1.53
CA MET A 76 18.95 -5.47 2.25
C MET A 76 18.77 -4.17 1.44
N LYS A 77 18.94 -4.22 0.12
CA LYS A 77 18.69 -3.07 -0.76
C LYS A 77 17.23 -2.61 -0.69
N GLN A 78 16.28 -3.53 -0.65
CA GLN A 78 14.85 -3.19 -0.53
C GLN A 78 14.52 -2.60 0.83
N VAL A 79 15.05 -3.15 1.92
CA VAL A 79 14.89 -2.56 3.27
C VAL A 79 15.39 -1.11 3.28
N LYS A 80 16.60 -0.85 2.75
CA LYS A 80 17.14 0.51 2.66
C LYS A 80 16.26 1.44 1.82
N TYR A 81 15.72 0.95 0.70
CA TYR A 81 14.83 1.73 -0.15
C TYR A 81 13.55 2.12 0.59
N ILE A 82 12.87 1.16 1.22
CA ILE A 82 11.62 1.38 1.96
C ILE A 82 11.87 2.34 3.13
N THR A 83 12.92 2.12 3.92
CA THR A 83 13.28 3.00 5.03
C THR A 83 13.57 4.42 4.56
N LYS A 84 14.34 4.59 3.49
CA LYS A 84 14.62 5.91 2.92
C LYS A 84 13.34 6.59 2.41
N TYR A 85 12.44 5.84 1.78
CA TYR A 85 11.21 6.39 1.24
C TYR A 85 10.31 6.94 2.35
N TYR A 86 10.05 6.16 3.40
CA TYR A 86 9.13 6.57 4.48
C TYR A 86 9.74 7.50 5.53
N LEU A 87 11.07 7.60 5.62
CA LEU A 87 11.74 8.62 6.44
C LEU A 87 12.07 9.91 5.67
N GLY A 88 11.95 9.90 4.35
CA GLY A 88 12.26 11.04 3.50
C GLY A 88 11.10 12.02 3.39
N ASP A 89 11.44 13.25 2.98
CA ASP A 89 10.44 14.22 2.55
C ASP A 89 9.68 13.70 1.33
N ASN A 90 8.38 13.99 1.28
CA ASN A 90 7.51 13.57 0.19
C ASN A 90 6.39 14.58 -0.06
N GLU A 91 5.85 14.53 -1.28
CA GLU A 91 4.73 15.35 -1.75
C GLU A 91 3.47 14.49 -1.99
N GLU A 92 3.30 13.42 -1.21
CA GLU A 92 2.13 12.55 -1.27
C GLU A 92 0.90 13.23 -0.64
N THR A 93 -0.29 12.75 -0.97
CA THR A 93 -1.54 13.37 -0.48
C THR A 93 -1.68 13.18 1.03
N LYS A 94 -1.63 14.26 1.80
CA LYS A 94 -1.87 14.22 3.27
C LYS A 94 -3.25 14.75 3.67
N GLU A 95 -3.88 15.48 2.75
CA GLU A 95 -5.21 16.09 2.89
C GLU A 95 -5.90 16.12 1.53
N ASN A 96 -7.23 16.24 1.50
CA ASN A 96 -8.02 16.36 0.27
C ASN A 96 -7.86 15.19 -0.72
N PHE A 97 -7.93 13.95 -0.20
CA PHE A 97 -7.94 12.73 -1.02
C PHE A 97 -8.99 12.78 -2.13
N ILE A 98 -8.55 12.61 -3.38
CA ILE A 98 -9.39 12.74 -4.57
C ILE A 98 -10.00 11.41 -4.98
N TYR A 99 -9.26 10.33 -4.81
CA TYR A 99 -9.56 8.98 -5.26
C TYR A 99 -9.83 8.02 -4.12
N LEU A 100 -9.02 8.04 -3.06
CA LEU A 100 -9.12 7.08 -1.94
C LEU A 100 -8.83 7.76 -0.61
N ASN A 101 -9.81 7.77 0.30
CA ASN A 101 -9.64 8.30 1.65
C ASN A 101 -9.41 7.19 2.69
N GLU A 102 -9.16 7.59 3.94
CA GLU A 102 -8.87 6.69 5.06
C GLU A 102 -10.02 5.74 5.39
N GLU A 103 -11.27 6.22 5.45
CA GLU A 103 -12.44 5.38 5.73
C GLU A 103 -12.63 4.28 4.68
N GLU A 104 -12.45 4.63 3.41
CA GLU A 104 -12.53 3.67 2.30
C GLU A 104 -11.40 2.64 2.35
N MET A 105 -10.19 3.06 2.73
CA MET A 105 -9.05 2.16 2.89
C MET A 105 -9.25 1.22 4.08
N ASP A 106 -9.68 1.73 5.23
CA ASP A 106 -9.97 0.93 6.43
C ASP A 106 -11.05 -0.10 6.15
N LYS A 107 -12.12 0.31 5.46
CA LYS A 107 -13.17 -0.60 5.01
C LYS A 107 -12.61 -1.68 4.09
N PHE A 108 -11.76 -1.33 3.14
CA PHE A 108 -11.11 -2.30 2.26
C PHE A 108 -10.26 -3.30 3.06
N ILE A 109 -9.48 -2.84 4.03
CA ILE A 109 -8.62 -3.69 4.86
C ILE A 109 -9.47 -4.67 5.69
N ASP A 110 -10.52 -4.19 6.34
CA ASP A 110 -11.40 -5.02 7.18
C ASP A 110 -12.15 -6.09 6.35
N ASP A 111 -12.81 -5.67 5.27
CA ASP A 111 -13.56 -6.57 4.38
C ASP A 111 -12.63 -7.62 3.76
N THR A 112 -11.45 -7.20 3.28
CA THR A 112 -10.46 -8.08 2.66
C THR A 112 -9.85 -9.05 3.67
N SER A 113 -9.53 -8.59 4.87
CA SER A 113 -8.98 -9.43 5.94
C SER A 113 -9.96 -10.52 6.36
N LYS A 114 -11.25 -10.18 6.54
CA LYS A 114 -12.32 -11.14 6.84
C LYS A 114 -12.44 -12.20 5.74
N LYS A 115 -12.42 -11.77 4.48
CA LYS A 115 -12.51 -12.67 3.32
C LYS A 115 -11.32 -13.61 3.21
N ILE A 116 -10.10 -13.09 3.35
CA ILE A 116 -8.88 -13.89 3.30
C ILE A 116 -8.88 -14.92 4.43
N ASN A 117 -9.22 -14.51 5.65
CA ASN A 117 -9.30 -15.41 6.79
C ASN A 117 -10.31 -16.55 6.57
N SER A 118 -11.49 -16.23 6.01
CA SER A 118 -12.50 -17.23 5.64
C SER A 118 -11.97 -18.25 4.62
N ILE A 119 -11.29 -17.78 3.56
CA ILE A 119 -10.69 -18.63 2.53
C ILE A 119 -9.60 -19.54 3.14
N LEU A 120 -8.73 -19.00 3.99
CA LEU A 120 -7.65 -19.78 4.60
C LEU A 120 -8.20 -20.84 5.55
N LYS A 121 -9.18 -20.50 6.39
CA LYS A 121 -9.82 -21.47 7.30
C LYS A 121 -10.49 -22.62 6.56
N GLY A 122 -11.19 -22.33 5.45
CA GLY A 122 -11.82 -23.35 4.62
C GLY A 122 -10.85 -24.26 3.85
N LYS A 123 -9.55 -23.96 3.85
CA LYS A 123 -8.49 -24.80 3.22
C LYS A 123 -7.68 -25.62 4.22
N ILE A 124 -7.82 -25.35 5.51
CA ILE A 124 -7.13 -26.05 6.60
C ILE A 124 -8.01 -27.16 7.18
N GLN A 125 -9.31 -27.19 6.82
CA GLN A 125 -10.23 -28.31 7.04
C GLN A 125 -10.20 -29.29 5.89
#